data_AF-A0AAD5U6U2-F1
#
_entry.id   AF-A0AAD5U6U2-F1
#
_cell.length_a   1.000
_cell.length_b   1.000
_cell.length_c   1.000
_cell.angle_alpha   90.00
_cell.angle_beta   90.00
_cell.angle_gamma   90.00
#
_symmetry.space_group_name_H-M   'P 1'
#
loop_
_entity.id
_entity.type
_entity.pdbx_description
1 polymer ?
#
loop_
_entity_poly.entity_id
_entity_poly.type
_entity_poly.pdbx_seq_one_letter_code
_entity_poly.pdbx_strand_id
1 'polypeptide(L)'
;MQLIFMLLRLLSTLVASKIFNGEFDDMQVSHLSLRHILHSNSNTVKQLKFDHNNGVSINSIKNQKFSVKHLRRVSIKSDMRNNKLSEELNFQSNDFQSFMTLQRPKKGDSLLSRYPDETDKQTVLALAQMSSNGYYEPTKRDKWIDVVGNWSDNVNFGWERDGIRGYIYVDEDDKVMVITLKGTSPQWIDGLQDNKMFSCCCAYVDYSWKTVCNCASAKGMCDSQCLSTNTNFADSYYNLAQTIYVAIRSMYPHISIWLTGHSLGGSLASLVALTNNIPAFAYEAPGDLLFAERIGLLPDVPPNVDVKKKYYEEFLATLPIYHFGNDGDPIFLGICTGTSSVCYWGGYAMQSKCHVGKICTYTDEDDRDKFNSRINIKSKVDIRNHGIEKVLKMIETKFDVPRCVVQKNCEDCHDWEFN
;
A
#
# COMPACT_ATOMS: atom_id res chain seq x y z
N MET A 1 24.63 9.15 45.43
CA MET A 1 23.98 8.45 44.30
C MET A 1 22.56 8.93 44.00
N GLN A 2 21.71 9.24 44.99
CA GLN A 2 20.36 9.79 44.73
C GLN A 2 20.33 11.24 44.19
N LEU A 3 21.31 12.08 44.53
CA LEU A 3 21.38 13.45 43.97
C LEU A 3 21.65 13.49 42.45
N ILE A 4 22.39 12.52 41.91
CA ILE A 4 22.73 12.47 40.47
C ILE A 4 21.50 12.09 39.63
N PHE A 5 20.65 11.19 40.13
CA PHE A 5 19.39 10.83 39.48
C PHE A 5 18.35 11.97 39.51
N MET A 6 18.35 12.81 40.55
CA MET A 6 17.49 14.00 40.61
C MET A 6 17.94 15.08 39.63
N LEU A 7 19.25 15.31 39.49
CA LEU A 7 19.83 16.25 38.52
C LEU A 7 19.58 15.83 37.06
N LEU A 8 19.68 14.53 36.74
CA LEU A 8 19.36 14.00 35.41
C LEU A 8 17.86 14.14 35.06
N ARG A 9 16.96 13.97 36.04
CA ARG A 9 15.51 14.21 35.83
C ARG A 9 15.20 15.69 35.62
N LEU A 10 15.80 16.59 36.39
CA LEU A 10 15.65 18.04 36.23
C LEU A 10 16.18 18.54 34.86
N LEU A 11 17.32 18.01 34.40
CA LEU A 11 17.85 18.29 33.06
C LEU A 11 16.92 17.75 31.96
N SER A 12 16.34 16.56 32.12
CA SER A 12 15.39 16.01 31.14
C SER A 12 14.09 16.83 31.04
N THR A 13 13.60 17.38 32.16
CA THR A 13 12.41 18.24 32.18
C THR A 13 12.69 19.65 31.64
N LEU A 14 13.89 20.18 31.84
CA LEU A 14 14.30 21.49 31.31
C LEU A 14 14.60 21.45 29.80
N VAL A 15 15.09 20.32 29.29
CA VAL A 15 15.23 20.10 27.83
C VAL A 15 13.85 19.94 27.20
N ALA A 16 12.92 19.21 27.84
CA ALA A 16 11.55 19.09 27.37
C ALA A 16 10.79 20.43 27.39
N SER A 17 10.99 21.29 28.39
CA SER A 17 10.31 22.59 28.47
C SER A 17 10.88 23.65 27.51
N LYS A 18 12.16 23.54 27.11
CA LYS A 18 12.74 24.43 26.09
C LYS A 18 12.37 24.05 24.66
N ILE A 19 11.92 22.83 24.41
CA ILE A 19 11.40 22.40 23.11
C ILE A 19 9.94 22.87 22.91
N PHE A 20 9.20 23.19 23.99
CA PHE A 20 7.77 23.47 23.94
C PHE A 20 7.34 24.95 24.05
N ASN A 21 8.29 25.90 24.16
CA ASN A 21 7.98 27.34 24.28
C ASN A 21 8.59 28.21 23.16
N GLY A 22 8.72 27.66 21.96
CA GLY A 22 8.92 28.49 20.76
C GLY A 22 7.56 28.97 20.26
N GLU A 23 7.29 30.26 20.35
CA GLU A 23 6.21 30.91 19.61
C GLU A 23 6.33 30.53 18.13
N PHE A 24 5.27 29.94 17.58
CA PHE A 24 5.17 29.56 16.18
C PHE A 24 4.95 30.81 15.32
N ASP A 25 6.03 31.51 15.01
CA ASP A 25 6.15 32.34 13.82
C ASP A 25 7.37 31.84 13.02
N ASP A 26 7.21 31.79 11.70
CA ASP A 26 8.10 31.23 10.67
C ASP A 26 8.21 29.70 10.55
N MET A 27 7.50 29.19 9.54
CA MET A 27 7.62 27.86 8.96
C MET A 27 9.02 27.71 8.32
N GLN A 28 9.99 27.18 9.07
CA GLN A 28 11.28 26.76 8.49
C GLN A 28 11.18 25.36 7.87
N VAL A 29 11.38 25.34 6.56
CA VAL A 29 11.59 24.19 5.69
C VAL A 29 12.63 23.22 6.28
N SER A 30 12.23 21.98 6.54
CA SER A 30 13.16 20.89 6.86
C SER A 30 13.38 20.00 5.63
N HIS A 31 14.65 19.80 5.28
CA HIS A 31 15.11 19.13 4.07
C HIS A 31 14.94 17.60 4.16
N LEU A 32 14.28 16.97 3.18
CA LEU A 32 14.06 15.52 3.13
C LEU A 32 15.26 14.81 2.48
N SER A 33 15.91 13.91 3.22
CA SER A 33 16.87 12.92 2.70
C SER A 33 16.61 11.57 3.38
N LEU A 34 15.97 10.64 2.66
CA LEU A 34 15.76 9.27 3.11
C LEU A 34 16.99 8.43 2.73
N ARG A 35 18.08 8.54 3.51
CA ARG A 35 19.19 7.57 3.43
C ARG A 35 18.89 6.36 4.31
N HIS A 36 18.99 5.17 3.71
CA HIS A 36 18.63 3.88 4.30
C HIS A 36 19.47 3.53 5.53
N ILE A 37 18.85 2.89 6.52
CA ILE A 37 19.49 1.89 7.38
C ILE A 37 18.66 0.63 7.23
N LEU A 38 19.24 -0.38 6.59
CA LEU A 38 18.97 -1.80 6.75
C LEU A 38 19.98 -2.52 5.86
N HIS A 39 20.78 -3.40 6.47
CA HIS A 39 21.79 -4.25 5.83
C HIS A 39 21.31 -5.69 5.99
N SER A 40 21.10 -6.40 4.87
CA SER A 40 21.05 -7.86 4.90
C SER A 40 22.48 -8.40 5.00
N ASN A 41 23.05 -8.40 6.21
CA ASN A 41 24.01 -9.38 6.68
C ASN A 41 24.47 -9.06 8.12
N SER A 42 24.40 -10.10 8.96
CA SER A 42 24.81 -10.20 10.38
C SER A 42 23.74 -9.89 11.44
N ASN A 43 23.65 -10.83 12.39
CA ASN A 43 22.74 -10.95 13.53
C ASN A 43 22.81 -9.82 14.57
N THR A 44 22.76 -8.55 14.18
CA THR A 44 22.69 -7.44 15.13
C THR A 44 21.72 -6.35 14.66
N VAL A 45 20.58 -6.26 15.33
CA VAL A 45 19.65 -5.13 15.23
C VAL A 45 20.40 -3.86 15.61
N LYS A 46 20.60 -2.94 14.65
CA LYS A 46 21.13 -1.59 14.90
C LYS A 46 20.05 -0.55 14.61
N GLN A 47 19.83 0.32 15.60
CA GLN A 47 18.86 1.42 15.59
C GLN A 47 18.98 2.35 14.38
N LEU A 48 17.83 2.83 13.90
CA LEU A 48 17.69 3.91 12.92
C LEU A 48 18.40 5.19 13.43
N LYS A 49 19.37 5.69 12.68
CA LYS A 49 19.98 7.03 12.79
C LYS A 49 19.69 7.81 11.50
N PHE A 50 19.02 8.95 11.64
CA PHE A 50 18.85 9.93 10.58
C PHE A 50 20.06 10.87 10.56
N ASP A 51 20.72 11.03 9.41
CA ASP A 51 21.82 11.97 9.24
C ASP A 51 21.31 13.29 8.65
N HIS A 52 21.62 14.42 9.29
CA HIS A 52 21.00 15.72 9.05
C HIS A 52 21.76 16.59 8.02
N ASN A 53 22.71 16.02 7.29
CA ASN A 53 23.59 16.79 6.41
C ASN A 53 23.56 16.26 4.96
N ASN A 54 23.19 17.17 4.05
CA ASN A 54 23.23 17.11 2.58
C ASN A 54 21.93 16.72 1.83
N GLY A 55 20.97 17.66 1.81
CA GLY A 55 20.53 18.40 0.59
C GLY A 55 19.38 17.87 -0.29
N VAL A 56 18.20 18.56 -0.22
CA VAL A 56 17.33 19.05 -1.34
C VAL A 56 16.57 20.29 -0.84
N SER A 57 16.66 21.43 -1.51
CA SER A 57 16.08 22.73 -1.10
C SER A 57 14.61 22.92 -1.52
N ILE A 58 13.66 22.95 -0.57
CA ILE A 58 12.26 23.34 -0.80
C ILE A 58 12.17 24.88 -0.72
N ASN A 59 12.73 25.59 -1.69
CA ASN A 59 12.71 27.07 -1.68
C ASN A 59 12.48 27.70 -3.05
N SER A 60 11.83 26.98 -3.95
CA SER A 60 11.25 27.57 -5.16
C SER A 60 9.91 26.86 -5.35
N ILE A 61 8.75 27.48 -5.16
CA ILE A 61 8.20 28.46 -6.09
C ILE A 61 6.92 29.03 -5.43
N LYS A 62 6.81 30.37 -5.35
CA LYS A 62 5.53 31.03 -5.14
C LYS A 62 4.70 30.93 -6.42
N ASN A 63 3.41 30.62 -6.25
CA ASN A 63 2.32 30.70 -7.23
C ASN A 63 2.11 29.47 -8.12
N GLN A 64 1.42 28.43 -7.63
CA GLN A 64 0.59 27.57 -8.48
C GLN A 64 -0.72 27.25 -7.77
N LYS A 65 -1.81 27.03 -8.52
CA LYS A 65 -3.16 26.85 -7.98
C LYS A 65 -3.64 25.44 -8.33
N PHE A 66 -3.74 24.56 -7.34
CA PHE A 66 -4.62 23.39 -7.44
C PHE A 66 -6.05 23.81 -7.11
N SER A 67 -7.03 23.34 -7.88
CA SER A 67 -8.44 23.65 -7.62
C SER A 67 -9.03 22.59 -6.71
N VAL A 68 -9.59 23.03 -5.59
CA VAL A 68 -10.36 22.28 -4.57
C VAL A 68 -11.51 21.39 -5.13
N LYS A 69 -11.70 21.33 -6.45
CA LYS A 69 -12.75 20.56 -7.13
C LYS A 69 -12.52 19.04 -7.14
N HIS A 70 -11.29 18.56 -6.99
CA HIS A 70 -10.94 17.12 -7.13
C HIS A 70 -10.84 16.37 -5.79
N LEU A 71 -11.16 17.04 -4.68
CA LEU A 71 -11.03 16.51 -3.32
C LEU A 71 -12.41 16.30 -2.69
N ARG A 72 -12.64 15.12 -2.13
CA ARG A 72 -13.83 14.86 -1.33
C ARG A 72 -13.55 15.17 0.14
N ARG A 73 -14.35 16.07 0.73
CA ARG A 73 -14.34 16.28 2.19
C ARG A 73 -15.12 15.17 2.85
N VAL A 74 -14.45 14.41 3.73
CA VAL A 74 -15.08 13.38 4.55
C VAL A 74 -15.01 13.80 6.02
N SER A 75 -16.16 13.83 6.71
CA SER A 75 -16.17 13.98 8.17
C SER A 75 -16.06 12.59 8.80
N ILE A 76 -14.88 12.25 9.31
CA ILE A 76 -14.71 10.99 10.05
C ILE A 76 -15.25 11.22 11.47
N LYS A 77 -16.40 10.63 11.80
CA LYS A 77 -16.81 10.44 13.20
C LYS A 77 -16.06 9.22 13.73
N SER A 78 -15.15 9.41 14.67
CA SER A 78 -14.44 8.31 15.32
C SER A 78 -15.38 7.57 16.27
N ASP A 79 -16.18 6.62 15.76
CA ASP A 79 -16.89 5.66 16.60
C ASP A 79 -15.95 4.49 16.95
N MET A 80 -15.07 4.72 17.93
CA MET A 80 -14.34 3.62 18.56
C MET A 80 -15.29 2.83 19.48
N ARG A 81 -15.84 1.71 19.00
CA ARG A 81 -16.28 0.66 19.93
C ARG A 81 -15.04 -0.02 20.48
N ASN A 82 -14.91 0.01 21.80
CA ASN A 82 -13.85 -0.64 22.58
C ASN A 82 -13.77 -2.14 22.23
N ASN A 83 -12.81 -2.54 21.40
CA ASN A 83 -12.34 -3.93 21.39
C ASN A 83 -11.25 -4.04 22.46
N LYS A 84 -11.67 -4.56 23.61
CA LYS A 84 -10.81 -4.99 24.70
C LYS A 84 -10.13 -6.30 24.26
N LEU A 85 -9.06 -6.20 23.48
CA LEU A 85 -8.21 -7.32 23.07
C LEU A 85 -6.77 -6.81 22.93
N SER A 86 -6.07 -6.74 24.06
CA SER A 86 -4.62 -6.58 24.09
C SER A 86 -4.09 -7.07 25.43
N GLU A 87 -4.39 -8.32 25.77
CA GLU A 87 -3.63 -9.12 26.73
C GLU A 87 -3.54 -10.52 26.13
N GLU A 88 -2.32 -11.05 26.05
CA GLU A 88 -1.94 -12.36 25.47
C GLU A 88 -1.55 -12.43 23.98
N LEU A 89 -0.64 -11.56 23.54
CA LEU A 89 0.35 -11.93 22.53
C LEU A 89 1.75 -11.57 23.05
N ASN A 90 2.42 -12.56 23.64
CA ASN A 90 3.84 -12.47 23.97
C ASN A 90 4.65 -12.46 22.65
N PHE A 91 5.08 -11.29 22.19
CA PHE A 91 6.04 -11.19 21.09
C PHE A 91 7.07 -10.07 21.32
N GLN A 92 8.34 -10.41 21.16
CA GLN A 92 9.51 -9.58 21.44
C GLN A 92 9.61 -8.39 20.47
N SER A 93 9.17 -7.21 20.89
CA SER A 93 9.92 -5.94 20.84
C SER A 93 9.04 -4.82 21.41
N ASN A 94 9.17 -4.55 22.71
CA ASN A 94 8.30 -3.63 23.45
C ASN A 94 8.34 -2.17 22.94
N ASP A 95 9.37 -1.78 22.18
CA ASP A 95 9.54 -0.40 21.71
C ASP A 95 8.62 -0.05 20.52
N PHE A 96 8.36 -0.99 19.60
CA PHE A 96 7.52 -0.75 18.41
C PHE A 96 6.03 -0.67 18.75
N GLN A 97 5.54 -1.54 19.63
CA GLN A 97 4.15 -1.52 20.10
C GLN A 97 3.84 -0.31 20.99
N SER A 98 4.80 0.10 21.82
CA SER A 98 4.66 1.32 22.63
C SER A 98 4.59 2.58 21.75
N PHE A 99 5.37 2.62 20.66
CA PHE A 99 5.31 3.68 19.65
C PHE A 99 3.97 3.68 18.89
N MET A 100 3.48 2.52 18.46
CA MET A 100 2.18 2.35 17.79
C MET A 100 0.98 2.78 18.65
N THR A 101 1.08 2.62 19.98
CA THR A 101 0.01 3.00 20.92
C THR A 101 -0.02 4.52 21.17
N LEU A 102 1.13 5.20 21.07
CA LEU A 102 1.29 6.64 21.33
C LEU A 102 0.88 7.53 20.15
N GLN A 103 0.77 6.99 18.93
CA GLN A 103 0.49 7.76 17.71
C GLN A 103 -0.96 7.64 17.20
N ARG A 104 -1.85 6.97 17.95
CA ARG A 104 -3.28 6.97 17.60
C ARG A 104 -3.85 8.39 17.79
N PRO A 105 -4.57 8.95 16.80
CA PRO A 105 -5.18 10.26 16.93
C PRO A 105 -6.04 10.33 18.19
N LYS A 106 -5.84 11.37 19.00
CA LYS A 106 -6.64 11.56 20.22
C LYS A 106 -8.06 11.93 19.84
N LYS A 107 -9.03 11.48 20.64
CA LYS A 107 -10.45 11.83 20.51
C LYS A 107 -10.59 13.36 20.46
N GLY A 108 -11.03 13.90 19.31
CA GLY A 108 -11.30 15.32 19.13
C GLY A 108 -10.43 16.04 18.10
N ASP A 109 -9.38 15.42 17.56
CA ASP A 109 -8.66 15.98 16.42
C ASP A 109 -9.51 15.85 15.15
N SER A 110 -10.24 16.91 14.80
CA SER A 110 -10.87 17.03 13.49
C SER A 110 -9.80 17.32 12.44
N LEU A 111 -8.98 16.31 12.11
CA LEU A 111 -8.22 16.36 10.87
C LEU A 111 -9.25 16.38 9.75
N LEU A 112 -9.39 17.50 9.04
CA LEU A 112 -10.15 17.53 7.80
C LEU A 112 -9.37 16.66 6.80
N SER A 113 -9.58 15.34 6.87
CA SER A 113 -8.90 14.40 5.99
C SER A 113 -9.49 14.57 4.60
N ARG A 114 -8.73 15.18 3.69
CA ARG A 114 -9.09 15.30 2.29
C ARG A 114 -8.84 13.95 1.64
N TYR A 115 -9.89 13.32 1.11
CA TYR A 115 -9.75 12.06 0.41
C TYR A 115 -9.74 12.34 -1.10
N PRO A 116 -8.93 11.60 -1.88
CA PRO A 116 -9.01 11.64 -3.33
C PRO A 116 -10.39 11.15 -3.77
N ASP A 117 -10.99 11.82 -4.76
CA ASP A 117 -12.26 11.41 -5.34
C ASP A 117 -12.05 10.23 -6.32
N GLU A 118 -12.55 9.06 -5.97
CA GLU A 118 -12.44 7.85 -6.80
C GLU A 118 -13.25 7.89 -8.09
N THR A 119 -14.15 8.87 -8.25
CA THR A 119 -15.00 9.02 -9.44
C THR A 119 -14.50 10.11 -10.38
N ASP A 120 -13.55 10.94 -9.91
CA ASP A 120 -12.96 11.99 -10.72
C ASP A 120 -11.84 11.43 -11.61
N LYS A 121 -12.01 11.60 -12.92
CA LYS A 121 -11.08 11.09 -13.93
C LYS A 121 -9.68 11.67 -13.80
N GLN A 122 -9.54 12.93 -13.40
CA GLN A 122 -8.21 13.56 -13.26
C GLN A 122 -7.49 13.05 -12.00
N THR A 123 -8.21 12.84 -10.89
CA THR A 123 -7.65 12.19 -9.69
C THR A 123 -7.15 10.78 -9.98
N VAL A 124 -7.97 9.95 -10.64
CA VAL A 124 -7.58 8.59 -11.03
C VAL A 124 -6.40 8.62 -12.00
N LEU A 125 -6.41 9.52 -13.00
CA LEU A 125 -5.30 9.65 -13.93
C LEU A 125 -4.01 10.10 -13.25
N ALA A 126 -4.06 11.08 -12.36
CA ALA A 126 -2.88 11.60 -11.64
C ALA A 126 -2.20 10.49 -10.82
N LEU A 127 -2.98 9.73 -10.05
CA LEU A 127 -2.45 8.64 -9.22
C LEU A 127 -1.91 7.48 -10.06
N ALA A 128 -2.52 7.20 -11.23
CA ALA A 128 -1.98 6.24 -12.19
C ALA A 128 -0.66 6.71 -12.81
N GLN A 129 -0.55 8.00 -13.16
CA GLN A 129 0.69 8.59 -13.71
C GLN A 129 1.82 8.56 -12.67
N MET A 130 1.52 8.92 -11.42
CA MET A 130 2.46 8.77 -10.30
C MET A 130 2.95 7.32 -10.16
N SER A 131 2.02 6.35 -10.24
CA SER A 131 2.34 4.92 -10.20
C SER A 131 3.23 4.46 -11.35
N SER A 132 3.01 4.96 -12.58
CA SER A 132 3.90 4.68 -13.73
C SER A 132 5.29 5.29 -13.52
N ASN A 133 5.36 6.54 -13.06
CA ASN A 133 6.61 7.21 -12.72
C ASN A 133 7.44 6.45 -11.68
N GLY A 134 6.80 5.69 -10.80
CA GLY A 134 7.42 4.78 -9.85
C GLY A 134 8.43 3.79 -10.45
N TYR A 135 8.34 3.47 -11.75
CA TYR A 135 9.24 2.53 -12.42
C TYR A 135 10.52 3.15 -13.00
N TYR A 136 10.62 4.47 -13.06
CA TYR A 136 11.77 5.16 -13.67
C TYR A 136 12.76 5.60 -12.60
N GLU A 137 14.05 5.34 -12.85
CA GLU A 137 15.14 5.76 -11.97
C GLU A 137 15.23 7.30 -11.93
N PRO A 138 15.61 7.91 -10.79
CA PRO A 138 15.71 9.36 -10.67
C PRO A 138 16.61 10.01 -11.73
N THR A 139 17.64 9.29 -12.18
CA THR A 139 18.63 9.72 -13.18
C THR A 139 18.26 9.39 -14.62
N LYS A 140 17.20 8.58 -14.86
CA LYS A 140 16.74 8.15 -16.18
C LYS A 140 15.24 8.45 -16.33
N ARG A 141 14.95 9.71 -16.66
CA ARG A 141 13.60 10.28 -16.77
C ARG A 141 13.12 10.46 -18.21
N ASP A 142 13.72 9.75 -19.16
CA ASP A 142 13.39 9.81 -20.59
C ASP A 142 11.92 9.47 -20.90
N LYS A 143 11.26 8.72 -20.01
CA LYS A 143 9.83 8.36 -20.09
C LYS A 143 9.03 8.84 -18.88
N TRP A 144 9.57 9.77 -18.10
CA TRP A 144 8.85 10.38 -16.98
C TRP A 144 7.64 11.16 -17.51
N ILE A 145 6.49 10.95 -16.89
CA ILE A 145 5.23 11.57 -17.31
C ILE A 145 4.95 12.76 -16.40
N ASP A 146 4.59 13.90 -16.99
CA ASP A 146 4.08 15.03 -16.24
C ASP A 146 2.71 14.68 -15.67
N VAL A 147 2.61 14.70 -14.34
CA VAL A 147 1.40 14.33 -13.62
C VAL A 147 0.39 15.46 -13.74
N VAL A 148 -0.84 15.11 -14.16
CA VAL A 148 -1.95 16.07 -14.24
C VAL A 148 -2.23 16.69 -12.87
N GLY A 149 -2.47 18.00 -12.84
CA GLY A 149 -2.63 18.75 -11.59
C GLY A 149 -1.34 19.38 -11.05
N ASN A 150 -0.26 19.40 -11.84
CA ASN A 150 1.02 20.06 -11.53
C ASN A 150 1.75 19.51 -10.29
N TRP A 151 1.78 18.18 -10.14
CA TRP A 151 2.61 17.54 -9.12
C TRP A 151 4.09 17.50 -9.55
N SER A 152 4.74 18.66 -9.60
CA SER A 152 6.13 18.78 -10.06
C SER A 152 7.14 18.34 -9.00
N ASP A 153 6.82 18.52 -7.73
CA ASP A 153 7.73 18.23 -6.63
C ASP A 153 7.62 16.78 -6.21
N ASN A 154 8.74 16.07 -6.34
CA ASN A 154 8.84 14.68 -5.94
C ASN A 154 10.19 14.37 -5.30
N VAL A 155 10.15 13.51 -4.29
CA VAL A 155 11.35 12.94 -3.66
C VAL A 155 11.32 11.43 -3.81
N ASN A 156 12.44 10.88 -4.28
CA ASN A 156 12.58 9.46 -4.49
C ASN A 156 13.12 8.75 -3.24
N PHE A 157 12.87 7.45 -3.11
CA PHE A 157 13.47 6.60 -2.09
C PHE A 157 13.75 5.19 -2.61
N GLY A 158 14.70 4.51 -1.95
CA GLY A 158 15.01 3.09 -2.20
C GLY A 158 15.84 2.80 -3.46
N TRP A 159 16.17 3.80 -4.29
CA TRP A 159 16.88 3.59 -5.56
C TRP A 159 18.39 3.29 -5.41
N GLU A 160 18.95 3.53 -4.23
CA GLU A 160 20.38 3.33 -3.95
C GLU A 160 20.76 1.86 -3.70
N ARG A 161 19.80 1.00 -3.34
CA ARG A 161 20.02 -0.40 -2.92
C ARG A 161 18.81 -1.30 -3.26
N ASP A 162 18.91 -2.57 -2.88
CA ASP A 162 17.78 -3.50 -2.92
C ASP A 162 16.79 -3.19 -1.80
N GLY A 163 15.50 -3.18 -2.13
CA GLY A 163 14.42 -2.81 -1.22
C GLY A 163 13.23 -2.19 -1.95
N ILE A 164 12.30 -1.63 -1.18
CA ILE A 164 11.13 -0.94 -1.73
C ILE A 164 11.55 0.40 -2.28
N ARG A 165 11.09 0.68 -3.49
CA ARG A 165 11.38 1.91 -4.24
C ARG A 165 10.11 2.69 -4.45
N GLY A 166 10.26 3.99 -4.66
CA GLY A 166 9.12 4.83 -4.95
C GLY A 166 9.44 6.31 -4.91
N TYR A 167 8.35 7.07 -4.88
CA TYR A 167 8.38 8.52 -4.89
C TYR A 167 7.32 9.08 -3.93
N ILE A 168 7.60 10.27 -3.39
CA ILE A 168 6.68 11.06 -2.58
C ILE A 168 6.37 12.31 -3.39
N TYR A 169 5.09 12.57 -3.64
CA TYR A 169 4.60 13.80 -4.25
C TYR A 169 3.94 14.66 -3.18
N VAL A 170 4.13 15.97 -3.23
CA VAL A 170 3.60 16.91 -2.23
C VAL A 170 2.83 18.01 -2.93
N ASP A 171 1.63 18.29 -2.41
CA ASP A 171 0.88 19.51 -2.67
C ASP A 171 0.84 20.29 -1.36
N GLU A 172 1.64 21.36 -1.30
CA GLU A 172 1.78 22.19 -0.10
C GLU A 172 0.53 23.01 0.18
N ASP A 173 -0.13 23.50 -0.86
CA ASP A 173 -1.32 24.35 -0.76
C ASP A 173 -2.49 23.55 -0.16
N ASP A 174 -2.66 22.33 -0.64
CA ASP A 174 -3.74 21.46 -0.21
C ASP A 174 -3.39 20.56 0.97
N LYS A 175 -2.13 20.60 1.43
CA LYS A 175 -1.60 19.77 2.51
C LYS A 175 -1.91 18.30 2.24
N VAL A 176 -1.58 17.85 1.03
CA VAL A 176 -1.69 16.47 0.59
C VAL A 176 -0.31 15.95 0.23
N MET A 177 -0.04 14.71 0.62
CA MET A 177 1.14 13.97 0.22
C MET A 177 0.72 12.62 -0.34
N VAL A 178 1.27 12.25 -1.50
CA VAL A 178 1.04 10.96 -2.12
C VAL A 178 2.33 10.15 -2.07
N ILE A 179 2.26 8.98 -1.41
CA ILE A 179 3.36 8.02 -1.40
C ILE A 179 3.08 7.00 -2.50
N THR A 180 3.96 6.94 -3.48
CA THR A 180 3.94 5.94 -4.55
C THR A 180 4.88 4.80 -4.22
N LEU A 181 4.39 3.56 -4.26
CA LEU A 181 5.18 2.35 -4.11
C LEU A 181 5.35 1.67 -5.47
N LYS A 182 6.61 1.42 -5.85
CA LYS A 182 6.97 0.71 -7.09
C LYS A 182 6.66 -0.79 -6.94
N GLY A 183 6.11 -1.39 -7.99
CA GLY A 183 5.96 -2.85 -8.09
C GLY A 183 7.20 -3.56 -8.66
N THR A 184 7.03 -4.84 -9.02
CA THR A 184 8.12 -5.72 -9.46
C THR A 184 8.64 -5.32 -10.85
N SER A 185 9.96 -5.27 -11.03
CA SER A 185 10.57 -5.04 -12.35
C SER A 185 10.85 -6.37 -13.06
N PRO A 186 10.52 -6.51 -14.35
CA PRO A 186 10.76 -7.74 -15.11
C PRO A 186 12.23 -8.15 -15.26
N GLN A 187 13.20 -7.26 -15.02
CA GLN A 187 14.63 -7.58 -15.17
C GLN A 187 15.27 -8.19 -13.92
N TRP A 188 14.57 -8.23 -12.77
CA TRP A 188 15.12 -8.66 -11.48
C TRP A 188 14.31 -9.82 -10.89
N ILE A 189 13.88 -10.76 -11.75
CA ILE A 189 12.95 -11.86 -11.43
C ILE A 189 13.57 -12.79 -10.37
N ASP A 190 13.38 -12.41 -9.12
CA ASP A 190 13.14 -13.32 -8.03
C ASP A 190 11.74 -12.98 -7.50
N GLY A 191 10.72 -13.64 -8.04
CA GLY A 191 9.32 -13.51 -7.63
C GLY A 191 9.05 -14.02 -6.22
N LEU A 192 10.09 -14.14 -5.38
CA LEU A 192 10.06 -14.63 -4.01
C LEU A 192 9.00 -13.92 -3.17
N GLN A 193 8.97 -12.59 -3.23
CA GLN A 193 8.05 -11.79 -2.41
C GLN A 193 6.63 -11.85 -2.97
N ASP A 194 6.46 -11.69 -4.29
CA ASP A 194 5.17 -11.87 -4.95
C ASP A 194 4.58 -13.25 -4.62
N ASN A 195 5.38 -14.30 -4.71
CA ASN A 195 4.97 -15.67 -4.40
C ASN A 195 4.63 -15.86 -2.92
N LYS A 196 5.37 -15.25 -1.99
CA LYS A 196 5.00 -15.27 -0.56
C LYS A 196 3.67 -14.57 -0.33
N MET A 197 3.40 -13.47 -1.03
CA MET A 197 2.22 -12.65 -0.81
C MET A 197 0.96 -13.24 -1.48
N PHE A 198 1.05 -13.67 -2.72
CA PHE A 198 -0.11 -13.90 -3.60
C PHE A 198 -0.30 -15.35 -4.03
N SER A 199 0.56 -16.27 -3.59
CA SER A 199 0.33 -17.70 -3.79
C SER A 199 -0.49 -18.32 -2.67
N CYS A 200 -1.18 -19.41 -2.97
CA CYS A 200 -1.95 -20.13 -1.98
C CYS A 200 -1.06 -20.84 -0.95
N CYS A 201 0.09 -21.38 -1.35
CA CYS A 201 1.00 -22.05 -0.43
C CYS A 201 2.46 -21.93 -0.88
N CYS A 202 3.07 -20.75 -0.75
CA CYS A 202 4.48 -20.51 -1.04
C CYS A 202 4.96 -21.03 -2.40
N ALA A 203 4.20 -20.74 -3.46
CA ALA A 203 4.46 -21.19 -4.82
C ALA A 203 4.63 -22.71 -4.96
N TYR A 204 3.94 -23.48 -4.11
CA TYR A 204 3.74 -24.90 -4.35
C TYR A 204 2.77 -25.08 -5.52
N VAL A 205 3.32 -25.29 -6.71
CA VAL A 205 2.56 -25.47 -7.96
C VAL A 205 2.64 -26.94 -8.42
N ASP A 206 3.84 -27.40 -8.80
CA ASP A 206 4.11 -28.78 -9.18
C ASP A 206 5.59 -29.15 -8.98
N TYR A 207 5.98 -30.37 -9.39
CA TYR A 207 7.32 -30.92 -9.20
C TYR A 207 8.44 -30.15 -9.92
N SER A 208 8.12 -29.32 -10.91
CA SER A 208 9.11 -28.53 -11.66
C SER A 208 9.48 -27.22 -10.97
N TRP A 209 8.76 -26.84 -9.91
CA TRP A 209 8.99 -25.60 -9.15
C TRP A 209 9.75 -25.85 -7.86
N LYS A 210 10.57 -24.88 -7.47
CA LYS A 210 11.08 -24.76 -6.10
C LYS A 210 10.14 -23.84 -5.32
N THR A 211 9.62 -24.32 -4.20
CA THR A 211 8.79 -23.51 -3.32
C THR A 211 9.61 -22.41 -2.65
N VAL A 212 8.95 -21.30 -2.30
CA VAL A 212 9.59 -20.17 -1.61
C VAL A 212 9.64 -20.34 -0.09
N CYS A 213 8.92 -21.33 0.43
CA CYS A 213 8.95 -21.78 1.82
C CYS A 213 8.45 -23.23 1.92
N ASN A 214 8.63 -23.85 3.09
CA ASN A 214 8.30 -25.27 3.32
C ASN A 214 6.98 -25.47 4.10
N CYS A 215 5.97 -24.61 3.86
CA CYS A 215 4.68 -24.72 4.57
C CYS A 215 3.71 -25.74 3.97
N ALA A 216 3.98 -26.24 2.76
CA ALA A 216 3.20 -27.32 2.17
C ALA A 216 3.57 -28.65 2.83
N SER A 217 2.58 -29.32 3.44
CA SER A 217 2.76 -30.63 4.09
C SER A 217 2.38 -31.79 3.17
N ALA A 218 1.39 -31.57 2.29
CA ALA A 218 0.97 -32.49 1.24
C ALA A 218 0.37 -31.70 0.07
N LYS A 219 0.03 -32.38 -1.03
CA LYS A 219 -0.66 -31.75 -2.16
C LYS A 219 -2.01 -31.21 -1.69
N GLY A 220 -2.22 -29.90 -1.81
CA GLY A 220 -3.46 -29.23 -1.39
C GLY A 220 -3.57 -29.00 0.12
N MET A 221 -2.50 -29.21 0.91
CA MET A 221 -2.51 -28.96 2.35
C MET A 221 -1.39 -27.98 2.74
N CYS A 222 -1.73 -26.90 3.45
CA CYS A 222 -0.79 -25.86 3.81
C CYS A 222 -0.95 -25.37 5.26
N ASP A 223 0.16 -25.31 5.99
CA ASP A 223 0.17 -24.84 7.37
C ASP A 223 0.02 -23.32 7.46
N SER A 224 -1.05 -22.86 8.11
CA SER A 224 -1.45 -21.44 8.18
C SER A 224 -0.47 -20.63 9.03
N GLN A 225 0.00 -21.21 10.13
CA GLN A 225 0.92 -20.56 11.06
C GLN A 225 2.30 -20.36 10.43
N CYS A 226 2.75 -21.36 9.68
CA CYS A 226 3.97 -21.33 8.89
C CYS A 226 3.87 -20.26 7.80
N LEU A 227 2.76 -20.19 7.06
CA LEU A 227 2.54 -19.16 6.05
C LEU A 227 2.65 -17.77 6.67
N SER A 228 1.87 -17.53 7.73
CA SER A 228 1.86 -16.25 8.44
C SER A 228 3.28 -15.83 8.85
N THR A 229 4.05 -16.74 9.45
CA THR A 229 5.44 -16.52 9.87
C THR A 229 6.38 -16.21 8.70
N ASN A 230 6.21 -16.89 7.56
CA ASN A 230 7.04 -16.67 6.36
C ASN A 230 6.67 -15.42 5.58
N THR A 231 5.49 -14.86 5.82
CA THR A 231 4.98 -13.63 5.20
C THR A 231 5.12 -12.38 6.08
N ASN A 232 5.07 -12.53 7.40
CA ASN A 232 5.10 -11.44 8.36
C ASN A 232 6.37 -11.48 9.22
N PHE A 233 7.43 -10.90 8.69
CA PHE A 233 8.72 -10.74 9.36
C PHE A 233 9.23 -9.31 9.17
N ALA A 234 10.19 -8.87 10.01
CA ALA A 234 10.61 -7.46 10.08
C ALA A 234 10.96 -6.84 8.71
N ASP A 235 11.67 -7.59 7.86
CA ASP A 235 12.12 -7.16 6.54
C ASP A 235 11.16 -7.58 5.39
N SER A 236 9.94 -8.00 5.72
CA SER A 236 8.91 -8.27 4.70
C SER A 236 8.53 -6.98 3.99
N TYR A 237 8.10 -7.07 2.73
CA TYR A 237 7.77 -5.88 1.95
C TYR A 237 6.63 -5.07 2.59
N TYR A 238 5.63 -5.74 3.18
CA TYR A 238 4.60 -5.05 3.93
C TYR A 238 5.18 -4.24 5.11
N ASN A 239 6.03 -4.85 5.95
CA ASN A 239 6.60 -4.16 7.11
C ASN A 239 7.55 -3.02 6.73
N LEU A 240 8.31 -3.17 5.63
CA LEU A 240 9.11 -2.08 5.08
C LEU A 240 8.24 -0.91 4.58
N ALA A 241 7.17 -1.20 3.83
CA ALA A 241 6.23 -0.17 3.35
C ALA A 241 5.52 0.55 4.52
N GLN A 242 5.10 -0.20 5.54
CA GLN A 242 4.53 0.35 6.77
C GLN A 242 5.53 1.24 7.50
N THR A 243 6.80 0.85 7.57
CA THR A 243 7.86 1.65 8.21
C THR A 243 8.05 2.99 7.48
N ILE A 244 8.04 2.99 6.15
CA ILE A 244 8.10 4.22 5.34
C ILE A 244 6.92 5.14 5.68
N TYR A 245 5.69 4.60 5.69
CA TYR A 245 4.50 5.38 6.05
C TYR A 245 4.60 5.97 7.46
N VAL A 246 4.97 5.16 8.45
CA VAL A 246 5.08 5.59 9.85
C VAL A 246 6.12 6.69 10.03
N ALA A 247 7.27 6.58 9.36
CA ALA A 247 8.30 7.61 9.37
C ALA A 247 7.77 8.93 8.79
N ILE A 248 7.10 8.87 7.63
CA ILE A 248 6.51 10.06 6.98
C ILE A 248 5.42 10.68 7.85
N ARG A 249 4.49 9.88 8.38
CA ARG A 249 3.42 10.34 9.27
C ARG A 249 3.98 11.03 10.51
N SER A 250 5.11 10.53 11.05
CA SER A 250 5.77 11.13 12.21
C SER A 250 6.40 12.49 11.89
N MET A 251 6.93 12.67 10.67
CA MET A 251 7.50 13.94 10.21
C MET A 251 6.42 14.96 9.79
N TYR A 252 5.29 14.48 9.26
CA TYR A 252 4.21 15.31 8.74
C TYR A 252 2.86 14.92 9.38
N PRO A 253 2.66 15.19 10.69
CA PRO A 253 1.48 14.73 11.42
C PRO A 253 0.17 15.34 10.91
N HIS A 254 0.21 16.53 10.32
CA HIS A 254 -0.96 17.30 9.92
C HIS A 254 -1.28 17.24 8.42
N ILE A 255 -0.50 16.51 7.63
CA ILE A 255 -0.74 16.38 6.19
C ILE A 255 -1.70 15.20 5.91
N SER A 256 -2.56 15.33 4.89
CA SER A 256 -3.29 14.18 4.39
C SER A 256 -2.33 13.31 3.59
N ILE A 257 -2.28 12.00 3.89
CA ILE A 257 -1.39 11.07 3.20
C ILE A 257 -2.25 10.09 2.42
N TRP A 258 -1.95 9.95 1.13
CA TRP A 258 -2.56 8.97 0.24
C TRP A 258 -1.50 8.00 -0.25
N LEU A 259 -1.92 6.79 -0.58
CA LEU A 259 -1.04 5.74 -1.09
C LEU A 259 -1.44 5.36 -2.52
N THR A 260 -0.46 5.10 -3.36
CA THR A 260 -0.72 4.58 -4.70
C THR A 260 0.40 3.67 -5.17
N GLY A 261 0.10 2.82 -6.14
CA GLY A 261 1.08 1.93 -6.72
C GLY A 261 0.45 1.02 -7.77
N HIS A 262 1.32 0.34 -8.52
CA HIS A 262 0.93 -0.60 -9.56
C HIS A 262 1.46 -2.00 -9.24
N SER A 263 0.71 -3.05 -9.60
CA SER A 263 1.09 -4.45 -9.38
C SER A 263 1.38 -4.69 -7.89
N LEU A 264 2.50 -5.34 -7.53
CA LEU A 264 2.96 -5.49 -6.14
C LEU A 264 2.93 -4.18 -5.33
N GLY A 265 3.33 -3.05 -5.94
CA GLY A 265 3.31 -1.74 -5.28
C GLY A 265 1.89 -1.27 -4.93
N GLY A 266 0.90 -1.64 -5.76
CA GLY A 266 -0.50 -1.38 -5.51
C GLY A 266 -1.04 -2.18 -4.32
N SER A 267 -0.73 -3.47 -4.25
CA SER A 267 -1.09 -4.31 -3.09
C SER A 267 -0.40 -3.85 -1.80
N LEU A 268 0.84 -3.35 -1.86
CA LEU A 268 1.49 -2.77 -0.67
C LEU A 268 0.80 -1.48 -0.24
N ALA A 269 0.40 -0.63 -1.20
CA ALA A 269 -0.30 0.62 -0.93
C ALA A 269 -1.66 0.37 -0.25
N SER A 270 -2.45 -0.58 -0.74
CA SER A 270 -3.73 -0.97 -0.15
C SER A 270 -3.57 -1.59 1.24
N LEU A 271 -2.59 -2.48 1.45
CA LEU A 271 -2.35 -3.10 2.76
C LEU A 271 -1.91 -2.08 3.82
N VAL A 272 -1.01 -1.16 3.48
CA VAL A 272 -0.63 -0.06 4.38
C VAL A 272 -1.82 0.87 4.62
N ALA A 273 -2.64 1.15 3.60
CA ALA A 273 -3.85 1.94 3.78
C ALA A 273 -4.87 1.29 4.71
N LEU A 274 -5.05 -0.03 4.61
CA LEU A 274 -5.90 -0.82 5.50
C LEU A 274 -5.45 -0.67 6.96
N THR A 275 -4.15 -0.83 7.24
CA THR A 275 -3.58 -0.72 8.58
C THR A 275 -3.77 0.66 9.20
N ASN A 276 -3.73 1.72 8.39
CA ASN A 276 -3.68 3.09 8.88
C ASN A 276 -4.98 3.88 8.64
N ASN A 277 -6.01 3.25 8.05
CA ASN A 277 -7.30 3.86 7.69
C ASN A 277 -7.14 5.16 6.88
N ILE A 278 -6.36 5.09 5.79
CA ILE A 278 -6.08 6.20 4.85
C ILE A 278 -6.41 5.77 3.43
N PRO A 279 -6.58 6.71 2.47
CA PRO A 279 -6.95 6.33 1.11
C PRO A 279 -5.80 5.67 0.33
N ALA A 280 -6.13 4.67 -0.49
CA ALA A 280 -5.22 4.05 -1.44
C ALA A 280 -5.87 3.81 -2.81
N PHE A 281 -5.10 4.08 -3.86
CA PHE A 281 -5.47 3.82 -5.26
C PHE A 281 -4.43 2.85 -5.83
N ALA A 282 -4.82 1.59 -5.97
CA ALA A 282 -4.00 0.52 -6.49
C ALA A 282 -4.37 0.24 -7.95
N TYR A 283 -3.37 0.06 -8.82
CA TYR A 283 -3.56 -0.19 -10.25
C TYR A 283 -3.06 -1.57 -10.65
N GLU A 284 -3.91 -2.38 -11.29
CA GLU A 284 -3.61 -3.77 -11.68
C GLU A 284 -2.94 -4.56 -10.54
N ALA A 285 -3.36 -4.32 -9.31
CA ALA A 285 -2.80 -5.00 -8.15
C ALA A 285 -3.32 -6.44 -8.10
N PRO A 286 -2.49 -7.44 -7.75
CA PRO A 286 -2.97 -8.76 -7.38
C PRO A 286 -3.94 -8.70 -6.17
N GLY A 287 -4.79 -9.71 -6.04
CA GLY A 287 -5.68 -9.87 -4.88
C GLY A 287 -4.87 -9.94 -3.58
N ASP A 288 -5.15 -9.04 -2.65
CA ASP A 288 -4.38 -8.83 -1.41
C ASP A 288 -5.18 -9.12 -0.13
N LEU A 289 -6.46 -9.46 -0.24
CA LEU A 289 -7.31 -9.79 0.92
C LEU A 289 -6.81 -11.03 1.66
N LEU A 290 -6.44 -12.08 0.92
CA LEU A 290 -5.86 -13.30 1.51
C LEU A 290 -4.59 -13.01 2.31
N PHE A 291 -3.74 -12.12 1.78
CA PHE A 291 -2.53 -11.72 2.49
C PHE A 291 -2.86 -10.90 3.75
N ALA A 292 -3.80 -9.96 3.65
CA ALA A 292 -4.29 -9.17 4.78
C ALA A 292 -4.83 -10.07 5.91
N GLU A 293 -5.58 -11.12 5.57
CA GLU A 293 -6.06 -12.11 6.54
C GLU A 293 -4.91 -12.86 7.21
N ARG A 294 -3.94 -13.36 6.45
CA ARG A 294 -2.80 -14.15 6.95
C ARG A 294 -1.94 -13.41 7.96
N ILE A 295 -1.78 -12.10 7.78
CA ILE A 295 -0.96 -11.27 8.67
C ILE A 295 -1.78 -10.53 9.73
N GLY A 296 -3.09 -10.81 9.81
CA GLY A 296 -3.98 -10.31 10.86
C GLY A 296 -4.37 -8.85 10.73
N LEU A 297 -4.53 -8.31 9.51
CA LEU A 297 -5.00 -6.93 9.31
C LEU A 297 -6.53 -6.79 9.35
N LEU A 298 -7.28 -7.88 9.14
CA LEU A 298 -8.73 -7.83 9.19
C LEU A 298 -9.24 -7.87 10.64
N PRO A 299 -10.41 -7.25 10.92
CA PRO A 299 -11.03 -7.34 12.22
C PRO A 299 -11.36 -8.79 12.61
N ASP A 300 -11.14 -9.12 13.88
CA ASP A 300 -11.61 -10.37 14.47
C ASP A 300 -13.14 -10.39 14.50
N VAL A 301 -13.72 -11.47 13.98
CA VAL A 301 -15.17 -11.68 13.94
C VAL A 301 -15.51 -13.09 14.39
N PRO A 302 -16.75 -13.31 14.89
CA PRO A 302 -17.19 -14.65 15.30
C PRO A 302 -17.01 -15.68 14.18
N PRO A 303 -16.72 -16.95 14.52
CA PRO A 303 -16.36 -17.98 13.55
C PRO A 303 -17.52 -18.44 12.64
N ASN A 304 -18.73 -17.90 12.83
CA ASN A 304 -19.83 -18.19 11.93
C ASN A 304 -19.52 -17.60 10.54
N VAL A 305 -19.41 -18.49 9.54
CA VAL A 305 -18.96 -18.15 8.19
C VAL A 305 -19.86 -17.10 7.52
N ASP A 306 -21.18 -17.24 7.63
CA ASP A 306 -22.12 -16.30 6.99
C ASP A 306 -22.06 -14.91 7.63
N VAL A 307 -21.93 -14.87 8.97
CA VAL A 307 -21.74 -13.62 9.72
C VAL A 307 -20.41 -12.97 9.35
N LYS A 308 -19.32 -13.76 9.26
CA LYS A 308 -17.99 -13.30 8.87
C LYS A 308 -18.00 -12.70 7.47
N LYS A 309 -18.55 -13.41 6.48
CA LYS A 309 -18.65 -12.94 5.08
C LYS A 309 -19.40 -11.61 5.00
N LYS A 310 -20.59 -11.53 5.60
CA LYS A 310 -21.39 -10.30 5.60
C LYS A 310 -20.66 -9.14 6.30
N TYR A 311 -20.04 -9.40 7.45
CA TYR A 311 -19.30 -8.37 8.16
C TYR A 311 -18.13 -7.84 7.33
N TYR A 312 -17.35 -8.71 6.69
CA TYR A 312 -16.25 -8.28 5.82
C TYR A 312 -16.75 -7.52 4.60
N GLU A 313 -17.82 -7.94 3.95
CA GLU A 313 -18.40 -7.15 2.83
C GLU A 313 -18.78 -5.72 3.27
N GLU A 314 -19.42 -5.57 4.44
CA GLU A 314 -19.77 -4.26 5.00
C GLU A 314 -18.54 -3.46 5.42
N PHE A 315 -17.57 -4.09 6.08
CA PHE A 315 -16.31 -3.47 6.50
C PHE A 315 -15.50 -2.96 5.31
N LEU A 316 -15.25 -3.82 4.31
CA LEU A 316 -14.50 -3.47 3.11
C LEU A 316 -15.17 -2.32 2.33
N ALA A 317 -16.52 -2.24 2.35
CA ALA A 317 -17.25 -1.13 1.74
C ALA A 317 -16.95 0.23 2.39
N THR A 318 -16.56 0.26 3.67
CA THR A 318 -16.21 1.50 4.38
C THR A 318 -14.80 2.01 4.06
N LEU A 319 -13.92 1.14 3.58
CA LEU A 319 -12.51 1.48 3.36
C LEU A 319 -12.34 2.41 2.15
N PRO A 320 -11.53 3.49 2.25
CA PRO A 320 -11.21 4.37 1.13
C PRO A 320 -10.11 3.76 0.22
N ILE A 321 -10.22 2.46 -0.06
CA ILE A 321 -9.24 1.68 -0.83
C ILE A 321 -9.90 1.23 -2.12
N TYR A 322 -9.25 1.55 -3.24
CA TYR A 322 -9.78 1.38 -4.58
C TYR A 322 -8.74 0.68 -5.47
N HIS A 323 -9.16 -0.41 -6.09
CA HIS A 323 -8.36 -1.24 -6.98
C HIS A 323 -8.85 -1.07 -8.41
N PHE A 324 -8.15 -0.24 -9.19
CA PHE A 324 -8.41 -0.04 -10.60
C PHE A 324 -7.70 -1.12 -11.40
N GLY A 325 -8.43 -1.82 -12.25
CA GLY A 325 -7.85 -2.84 -13.12
C GLY A 325 -8.66 -3.05 -14.40
N ASN A 326 -8.18 -3.89 -15.30
CA ASN A 326 -8.90 -4.23 -16.52
C ASN A 326 -9.25 -5.72 -16.60
N ASP A 327 -10.39 -6.03 -17.21
CA ASP A 327 -10.91 -7.39 -17.37
C ASP A 327 -10.11 -8.27 -18.35
N GLY A 328 -9.02 -7.74 -18.92
CA GLY A 328 -8.05 -8.46 -19.71
C GLY A 328 -6.74 -8.77 -18.98
N ASP A 329 -6.52 -8.27 -17.75
CA ASP A 329 -5.31 -8.53 -16.97
C ASP A 329 -5.43 -9.82 -16.16
N PRO A 330 -4.66 -10.88 -16.47
CA PRO A 330 -4.69 -12.12 -15.72
C PRO A 330 -4.18 -12.02 -14.27
N ILE A 331 -3.34 -11.02 -13.93
CA ILE A 331 -2.83 -10.85 -12.57
C ILE A 331 -3.88 -10.20 -11.67
N PHE A 332 -4.46 -9.08 -12.09
CA PHE A 332 -5.58 -8.44 -11.39
C PHE A 332 -6.77 -9.39 -11.20
N LEU A 333 -7.06 -10.24 -12.19
CA LEU A 333 -8.13 -11.24 -12.11
C LEU A 333 -7.76 -12.48 -11.28
N GLY A 334 -6.48 -12.66 -10.90
CA GLY A 334 -5.95 -13.85 -10.22
C GLY A 334 -6.11 -15.15 -11.02
N ILE A 335 -6.04 -15.05 -12.35
CA ILE A 335 -6.11 -16.19 -13.29
C ILE A 335 -4.78 -16.42 -14.02
N CYS A 336 -3.71 -15.71 -13.65
CA CYS A 336 -2.36 -15.96 -14.16
C CYS A 336 -1.73 -17.19 -13.50
N THR A 337 -2.37 -18.35 -13.70
CA THR A 337 -2.02 -19.61 -13.04
C THR A 337 -1.94 -20.78 -14.04
N GLY A 338 -1.27 -21.86 -13.64
CA GLY A 338 -1.17 -23.09 -14.44
C GLY A 338 -0.11 -23.05 -15.55
N THR A 339 0.23 -24.24 -16.06
CA THR A 339 1.35 -24.49 -16.99
C THR A 339 1.26 -23.77 -18.34
N SER A 340 0.07 -23.33 -18.73
CA SER A 340 -0.15 -22.54 -19.95
C SER A 340 0.00 -21.03 -19.75
N SER A 341 0.14 -20.54 -18.51
CA SER A 341 0.26 -19.12 -18.22
C SER A 341 1.70 -18.63 -18.34
N VAL A 342 1.89 -17.37 -18.76
CA VAL A 342 3.22 -16.75 -18.76
C VAL A 342 3.75 -16.52 -17.35
N CYS A 343 2.88 -16.31 -16.35
CA CYS A 343 3.30 -16.18 -14.96
C CYS A 343 3.96 -17.48 -14.49
N TYR A 344 3.40 -18.63 -14.91
CA TYR A 344 4.02 -19.91 -14.61
C TYR A 344 5.45 -20.00 -15.18
N TRP A 345 5.63 -19.70 -16.47
CA TRP A 345 6.96 -19.72 -17.08
C TRP A 345 7.90 -18.64 -16.52
N GLY A 346 7.34 -17.56 -15.95
CA GLY A 346 8.06 -16.49 -15.27
C GLY A 346 8.37 -16.75 -13.80
N GLY A 347 7.95 -17.89 -13.22
CA GLY A 347 8.19 -18.22 -11.81
C GLY A 347 7.26 -17.50 -10.82
N TYR A 348 6.09 -17.04 -11.26
CA TYR A 348 5.07 -16.37 -10.45
C TYR A 348 3.82 -17.24 -10.27
N ALA A 349 3.50 -17.57 -9.02
CA ALA A 349 2.29 -18.30 -8.62
C ALA A 349 1.23 -17.31 -8.08
N MET A 350 0.67 -16.47 -8.96
CA MET A 350 -0.30 -15.43 -8.60
C MET A 350 -1.72 -16.02 -8.54
N GLN A 351 -2.09 -16.57 -7.39
CA GLN A 351 -3.34 -17.34 -7.22
C GLN A 351 -4.45 -16.58 -6.48
N SER A 352 -4.11 -15.48 -5.80
CA SER A 352 -5.09 -14.63 -5.12
C SER A 352 -5.79 -13.67 -6.10
N LYS A 353 -7.09 -13.47 -5.91
CA LYS A 353 -8.00 -12.62 -6.72
C LYS A 353 -8.90 -11.71 -5.87
N CYS A 354 -8.99 -11.94 -4.56
CA CYS A 354 -9.84 -11.13 -3.69
C CYS A 354 -9.06 -9.91 -3.18
N HIS A 355 -9.67 -8.74 -3.25
CA HIS A 355 -9.06 -7.47 -2.90
C HIS A 355 -9.66 -6.88 -1.63
N VAL A 356 -8.84 -6.16 -0.86
CA VAL A 356 -9.33 -5.27 0.17
C VAL A 356 -10.05 -4.07 -0.45
N GLY A 357 -11.04 -3.50 0.22
CA GLY A 357 -11.77 -2.35 -0.29
C GLY A 357 -12.65 -2.66 -1.50
N LYS A 358 -12.53 -1.85 -2.56
CA LYS A 358 -13.41 -1.87 -3.74
C LYS A 358 -12.62 -2.07 -5.03
N ILE A 359 -13.14 -2.86 -5.96
CA ILE A 359 -12.60 -2.99 -7.31
C ILE A 359 -13.33 -2.04 -8.27
N CYS A 360 -12.59 -1.44 -9.20
CA CYS A 360 -13.07 -0.50 -10.20
C CYS A 360 -12.56 -0.98 -11.57
N THR A 361 -13.33 -1.85 -12.23
CA THR A 361 -12.86 -2.60 -13.41
C THR A 361 -13.21 -1.90 -14.71
N TYR A 362 -12.20 -1.64 -15.55
CA TYR A 362 -12.37 -1.23 -16.94
C TYR A 362 -12.62 -2.46 -17.83
N THR A 363 -13.61 -2.37 -18.70
CA THR A 363 -13.96 -3.41 -19.68
C THR A 363 -13.77 -2.87 -21.09
N ASP A 364 -13.23 -3.65 -22.04
CA ASP A 364 -13.08 -3.18 -23.44
C ASP A 364 -14.42 -3.02 -24.19
N GLU A 365 -15.56 -3.37 -23.57
CA GLU A 365 -16.91 -3.13 -24.11
C GLU A 365 -17.26 -1.63 -24.04
N ASP A 366 -17.58 -1.01 -25.19
CA ASP A 366 -18.06 0.39 -25.28
C ASP A 366 -19.35 0.50 -24.44
N ASP A 367 -19.29 1.25 -23.34
CA ASP A 367 -20.38 1.39 -22.36
C ASP A 367 -21.70 1.91 -22.96
N ARG A 368 -21.67 2.39 -24.21
CA ARG A 368 -22.84 2.87 -24.97
C ARG A 368 -23.77 1.76 -25.48
N ASP A 369 -23.32 0.51 -25.53
CA ASP A 369 -24.13 -0.63 -26.03
C ASP A 369 -24.76 -1.50 -24.92
N LYS A 370 -24.74 -1.05 -23.66
CA LYS A 370 -25.34 -1.77 -22.52
C LYS A 370 -26.86 -2.02 -22.63
N PHE A 371 -27.56 -1.40 -23.58
CA PHE A 371 -29.00 -1.61 -23.78
C PHE A 371 -29.35 -2.64 -24.87
N ASN A 372 -28.41 -3.03 -25.75
CA ASN A 372 -28.70 -3.92 -26.89
C ASN A 372 -27.47 -4.75 -27.31
N SER A 373 -27.00 -5.68 -26.48
CA SER A 373 -26.00 -6.64 -26.97
C SER A 373 -25.97 -7.96 -26.18
N ARG A 374 -26.48 -9.02 -26.83
CA ARG A 374 -26.07 -10.41 -26.60
C ARG A 374 -24.86 -10.76 -27.50
N ILE A 375 -23.86 -9.90 -27.60
CA ILE A 375 -22.66 -10.15 -28.38
C ILE A 375 -21.43 -9.90 -27.50
N ASN A 376 -20.85 -11.02 -27.06
CA ASN A 376 -19.57 -11.13 -26.37
C ASN A 376 -18.47 -10.31 -27.08
N ILE A 377 -17.90 -9.32 -26.41
CA ILE A 377 -16.49 -8.98 -26.62
C ILE A 377 -15.80 -9.21 -25.27
N LYS A 378 -15.55 -10.49 -24.97
CA LYS A 378 -14.60 -10.84 -23.91
C LYS A 378 -13.27 -10.17 -24.25
N SER A 379 -12.80 -9.24 -23.42
CA SER A 379 -11.40 -8.84 -23.42
C SER A 379 -10.56 -10.11 -23.46
N LYS A 380 -9.71 -10.24 -24.48
CA LYS A 380 -8.82 -11.40 -24.56
C LYS A 380 -7.82 -11.27 -23.41
N VAL A 381 -8.00 -12.11 -22.40
CA VAL A 381 -7.08 -12.23 -21.25
C VAL A 381 -5.66 -12.40 -21.79
N ASP A 382 -4.77 -11.48 -21.43
CA ASP A 382 -3.40 -11.42 -21.92
C ASP A 382 -2.54 -10.66 -20.91
N ILE A 383 -1.36 -11.21 -20.57
CA ILE A 383 -0.43 -10.58 -19.63
C ILE A 383 -0.02 -9.16 -20.04
N ARG A 384 -0.06 -8.86 -21.34
CA ARG A 384 0.29 -7.53 -21.86
C ARG A 384 -0.69 -6.46 -21.38
N ASN A 385 -1.87 -6.87 -20.92
CA ASN A 385 -2.84 -5.97 -20.31
C ASN A 385 -2.49 -5.63 -18.85
N HIS A 386 -1.54 -6.31 -18.20
CA HIS A 386 -1.12 -6.01 -16.83
C HIS A 386 -0.35 -4.69 -16.71
N GLY A 387 0.37 -4.27 -17.75
CA GLY A 387 1.23 -3.09 -17.64
C GLY A 387 0.46 -1.81 -17.35
N ILE A 388 0.96 -0.96 -16.44
CA ILE A 388 0.35 0.33 -16.06
C ILE A 388 -0.03 1.23 -17.24
N GLU A 389 0.76 1.18 -18.33
CA GLU A 389 0.49 1.91 -19.57
C GLU A 389 -0.84 1.53 -20.23
N LYS A 390 -1.31 0.29 -20.05
CA LYS A 390 -2.62 -0.15 -20.52
C LYS A 390 -3.73 0.60 -19.79
N VAL A 391 -3.66 0.68 -18.47
CA VAL A 391 -4.65 1.40 -17.64
C VAL A 391 -4.63 2.89 -17.92
N LEU A 392 -3.44 3.49 -17.99
CA LEU A 392 -3.29 4.91 -18.36
C LEU A 392 -4.00 5.21 -19.67
N LYS A 393 -3.73 4.40 -20.71
CA LYS A 393 -4.40 4.55 -22.00
C LYS A 393 -5.92 4.38 -21.90
N MET A 394 -6.42 3.43 -21.11
CA MET A 394 -7.86 3.22 -20.93
C MET A 394 -8.53 4.41 -20.24
N ILE A 395 -7.90 4.95 -19.19
CA ILE A 395 -8.35 6.17 -18.51
C ILE A 395 -8.39 7.33 -19.50
N GLU A 396 -7.30 7.60 -20.21
CA GLU A 396 -7.19 8.75 -21.12
C GLU A 396 -8.20 8.67 -22.27
N THR A 397 -8.23 7.55 -22.99
CA THR A 397 -8.78 7.51 -24.35
C THR A 397 -10.20 6.99 -24.46
N LYS A 398 -10.70 6.21 -23.49
CA LYS A 398 -11.86 5.35 -23.75
C LYS A 398 -12.98 5.40 -22.72
N PHE A 399 -12.68 5.65 -21.46
CA PHE A 399 -13.67 5.37 -20.41
C PHE A 399 -13.87 6.53 -19.44
N ASP A 400 -15.10 6.61 -18.97
CA ASP A 400 -15.41 7.23 -17.68
C ASP A 400 -14.84 6.36 -16.56
N VAL A 401 -14.68 6.94 -15.38
CA VAL A 401 -14.17 6.18 -14.24
C VAL A 401 -15.19 5.10 -13.85
N PRO A 402 -14.81 3.81 -13.84
CA PRO A 402 -15.74 2.73 -13.58
C PRO A 402 -16.24 2.80 -12.14
N ARG A 403 -17.48 2.36 -11.95
CA ARG A 403 -18.06 2.28 -10.61
C ARG A 403 -17.28 1.28 -9.76
N CYS A 404 -16.76 1.75 -8.64
CA CYS A 404 -16.09 0.92 -7.67
C CYS A 404 -17.09 0.13 -6.79
N VAL A 405 -16.87 -1.19 -6.64
CA VAL A 405 -17.73 -2.09 -5.85
C VAL A 405 -16.91 -3.08 -5.03
N VAL A 406 -17.44 -3.52 -3.89
CA VAL A 406 -16.83 -4.61 -3.11
C VAL A 406 -17.09 -5.94 -3.81
N GLN A 407 -16.06 -6.81 -3.87
CA GLN A 407 -16.22 -8.17 -4.37
C GLN A 407 -17.07 -9.00 -3.41
N LYS A 408 -18.21 -9.50 -3.88
CA LYS A 408 -19.11 -10.35 -3.09
C LYS A 408 -18.74 -11.81 -3.24
N ASN A 409 -18.83 -12.58 -2.16
CA ASN A 409 -18.54 -14.02 -2.15
C ASN A 409 -17.20 -14.39 -2.83
N CYS A 410 -16.19 -13.54 -2.70
CA CYS A 410 -14.88 -13.83 -3.26
C CYS A 410 -14.14 -14.81 -2.35
N GLU A 411 -13.65 -15.91 -2.93
CA GLU A 411 -12.90 -16.94 -2.22
C GLU A 411 -11.62 -17.25 -3.00
N ASP A 412 -10.49 -17.13 -2.32
CA ASP A 412 -9.17 -17.54 -2.80
C ASP A 412 -8.88 -18.99 -2.42
N CYS A 413 -8.02 -19.67 -3.19
CA CYS A 413 -7.41 -20.93 -2.79
C CYS A 413 -8.36 -22.09 -2.45
N HIS A 414 -9.50 -22.20 -3.16
CA HIS A 414 -10.48 -23.28 -2.97
C HIS A 414 -9.93 -24.72 -3.05
N ASP A 415 -8.81 -24.92 -3.76
CA ASP A 415 -8.13 -26.22 -3.87
C ASP A 415 -7.19 -26.53 -2.68
N TRP A 416 -7.13 -25.66 -1.67
CA TRP A 416 -6.24 -25.78 -0.52
C TRP A 416 -7.00 -25.90 0.80
N GLU A 417 -6.55 -26.86 1.62
CA GLU A 417 -6.91 -26.98 3.03
C GLU A 417 -5.82 -26.29 3.87
N PHE A 418 -6.25 -25.42 4.78
CA PHE A 418 -5.38 -24.66 5.67
C PHE A 418 -5.54 -25.16 7.10
N ASN A 419 -4.45 -25.68 7.68
CA ASN A 419 -4.39 -26.26 9.02
C ASN A 419 -3.60 -25.42 10.02
#